data_AF-A0A9N8GX63-F1
#
_entry.id   AF-A0A9N8GX63-F1
#
_cell.length_a   1.000
_cell.length_b   1.000
_cell.length_c   1.000
_cell.angle_alpha   90.00
_cell.angle_beta   90.00
_cell.angle_gamma   90.00
#
_symmetry.space_group_name_H-M   'P 1'
#
loop_
_entity.id
_entity.type
_entity.pdbx_description
1 polymer ?
#
loop_
_entity_poly.entity_id
_entity_poly.type
_entity_poly.pdbx_seq_one_letter_code
_entity_poly.pdbx_strand_id
1 'polypeptide(L)'
;MHIKKVIFAFSLITFGAVSQAQVINNNNPLKYRHFKTDYTTMLELANKERLPWRVFYESPSEGANAEWFDAVKQGDLDKVKQMVTEGQDIEAKDTGSLDQTALGWAAFIGDEAMVDYLISQNANLWATDTGDVYNVLKSAVLGNNVNVVKKIHHLMKNEVDLNNQQIESDGETLVMIAASNNRMETVKYLLSQGADINRSTTTDDVTMFSYDQSALTYACKNNLPEMQKFLIDNGALNHRTGKPSCD
;
A
#
# COMPACT_ATOMS: atom_id res chain seq x y z
N MET A 1 11.10 -68.09 -28.16
CA MET A 1 10.99 -67.34 -26.89
C MET A 1 10.45 -65.95 -27.23
N HIS A 2 9.14 -65.74 -27.10
CA HIS A 2 8.45 -64.50 -27.53
C HIS A 2 8.48 -63.45 -26.40
N ILE A 3 9.04 -62.28 -26.69
CA ILE A 3 9.06 -61.12 -25.80
C ILE A 3 7.81 -60.29 -26.08
N LYS A 4 6.83 -60.30 -25.16
CA LYS A 4 5.69 -59.37 -25.19
C LYS A 4 6.14 -58.04 -24.59
N LYS A 5 6.15 -56.98 -25.40
CA LYS A 5 6.29 -55.59 -24.92
C LYS A 5 4.98 -55.18 -24.23
N VAL A 6 5.06 -54.81 -22.97
CA VAL A 6 3.96 -54.18 -22.22
C VAL A 6 4.09 -52.67 -22.42
N ILE A 7 3.09 -52.07 -23.07
CA ILE A 7 2.97 -50.62 -23.24
C ILE A 7 2.04 -50.14 -22.13
N PHE A 8 2.55 -49.35 -21.19
CA PHE A 8 1.73 -48.63 -20.22
C PHE A 8 1.20 -47.35 -20.88
N ALA A 9 -0.10 -47.31 -21.13
CA ALA A 9 -0.79 -46.09 -21.51
C ALA A 9 -1.07 -45.28 -20.24
N PHE A 10 -0.34 -44.18 -20.03
CA PHE A 10 -0.71 -43.17 -19.04
C PHE A 10 -1.90 -42.38 -19.60
N SER A 11 -3.07 -42.57 -18.99
CA SER A 11 -4.23 -41.75 -19.27
C SER A 11 -4.00 -40.38 -18.64
N LEU A 12 -3.80 -39.35 -19.48
CA LEU A 12 -3.82 -37.96 -19.03
C LEU A 12 -5.25 -37.66 -18.55
N ILE A 13 -5.43 -37.55 -17.24
CA ILE A 13 -6.61 -36.93 -16.66
C ILE A 13 -6.46 -35.43 -16.90
N THR A 14 -7.13 -34.93 -17.93
CA THR A 14 -7.29 -33.48 -18.13
C THR A 14 -8.21 -32.97 -17.03
N PHE A 15 -7.64 -32.30 -16.03
CA PHE A 15 -8.43 -31.46 -15.15
C PHE A 15 -9.06 -30.36 -16.00
N GLY A 16 -10.38 -30.39 -16.13
CA GLY A 16 -11.12 -29.31 -16.76
C GLY A 16 -10.80 -28.00 -16.05
N ALA A 17 -10.43 -26.97 -16.82
CA ALA A 17 -10.23 -25.63 -16.29
C ALA A 17 -11.51 -25.19 -15.57
N VAL A 18 -11.46 -25.15 -14.23
CA VAL A 18 -12.48 -24.44 -13.46
C VAL A 18 -12.30 -22.98 -13.86
N SER A 19 -13.26 -22.45 -14.63
CA SER A 19 -13.40 -21.03 -14.87
C SER A 19 -13.55 -20.36 -13.51
N GLN A 20 -12.45 -19.86 -12.95
CA GLN A 20 -12.50 -19.08 -11.71
C GLN A 20 -13.39 -17.87 -11.95
N ALA A 21 -14.28 -17.60 -11.01
CA ALA A 21 -15.13 -16.43 -11.07
C ALA A 21 -14.23 -15.19 -10.99
N GLN A 22 -14.13 -14.47 -12.11
CA GLN A 22 -13.40 -13.21 -12.17
C GLN A 22 -13.98 -12.25 -11.12
N VAL A 23 -13.12 -11.47 -10.47
CA VAL A 23 -13.57 -10.38 -9.59
C VAL A 23 -14.46 -9.44 -10.41
N ILE A 24 -15.71 -9.26 -9.98
CA ILE A 24 -16.67 -8.35 -10.62
C ILE A 24 -17.37 -7.50 -9.57
N ASN A 25 -17.06 -6.21 -9.54
CA ASN A 25 -17.81 -5.19 -8.80
C ASN A 25 -18.75 -4.45 -9.76
N ASN A 26 -20.04 -4.79 -9.74
CA ASN A 26 -21.04 -4.19 -10.64
C ASN A 26 -21.35 -2.72 -10.35
N ASN A 27 -20.95 -2.20 -9.18
CA ASN A 27 -21.09 -0.79 -8.83
C ASN A 27 -20.05 0.08 -9.54
N ASN A 28 -18.95 -0.53 -10.01
CA ASN A 28 -17.94 0.17 -10.77
C ASN A 28 -18.39 0.43 -12.22
N PRO A 29 -17.92 1.53 -12.85
CA PRO A 29 -18.05 1.72 -14.29
C PRO A 29 -17.53 0.52 -15.06
N LEU A 30 -18.08 0.24 -16.25
CA LEU A 30 -17.77 -0.96 -17.05
C LEU A 30 -16.26 -1.24 -17.18
N LYS A 31 -15.46 -0.19 -17.41
CA LYS A 31 -13.98 -0.28 -17.52
C LYS A 31 -13.33 -0.85 -16.24
N TYR A 32 -13.88 -0.60 -15.06
CA TYR A 32 -13.25 -0.88 -13.76
C TYR A 32 -13.95 -2.00 -12.96
N ARG A 33 -14.87 -2.75 -13.58
CA ARG A 33 -15.58 -3.83 -12.87
C ARG A 33 -14.69 -4.96 -12.41
N HIS A 34 -13.54 -5.15 -13.05
CA HIS A 34 -12.57 -6.17 -12.67
C HIS A 34 -11.83 -5.87 -11.36
N PHE A 35 -12.00 -4.67 -10.78
CA PHE A 35 -11.49 -4.35 -9.45
C PHE A 35 -12.54 -4.66 -8.37
N LYS A 36 -12.12 -5.33 -7.29
CA LYS A 36 -12.91 -5.53 -6.07
C LYS A 36 -13.22 -4.18 -5.41
N THR A 37 -12.21 -3.31 -5.32
CA THR A 37 -12.31 -1.98 -4.73
C THR A 37 -13.22 -1.07 -5.54
N ASP A 38 -14.08 -0.31 -4.85
CA ASP A 38 -14.96 0.67 -5.51
C ASP A 38 -14.15 1.76 -6.22
N TYR A 39 -14.61 2.20 -7.38
CA TYR A 39 -13.91 3.16 -8.24
C TYR A 39 -13.62 4.47 -7.52
N THR A 40 -14.58 5.00 -6.75
CA THR A 40 -14.38 6.22 -5.95
C THR A 40 -13.30 6.05 -4.90
N THR A 41 -13.24 4.88 -4.25
CA THR A 41 -12.20 4.54 -3.28
C THR A 41 -10.83 4.46 -3.95
N MET A 42 -10.73 3.89 -5.16
CA MET A 42 -9.48 3.88 -5.92
C MET A 42 -9.00 5.29 -6.27
N LEU A 43 -9.91 6.19 -6.70
CA LEU A 43 -9.59 7.60 -6.99
C LEU A 43 -9.11 8.36 -5.75
N GLU A 44 -9.71 8.11 -4.59
CA GLU A 44 -9.31 8.74 -3.33
C GLU A 44 -7.97 8.20 -2.82
N LEU A 45 -7.77 6.89 -2.96
CA LEU A 45 -6.59 6.18 -2.52
C LEU A 45 -5.36 6.59 -3.33
N ALA A 46 -5.38 6.39 -4.65
CA ALA A 46 -4.31 6.76 -5.57
C ALA A 46 -4.65 8.07 -6.28
N ASN A 47 -4.90 9.10 -5.48
CA ASN A 47 -5.26 10.42 -5.96
C ASN A 47 -4.12 11.03 -6.81
N LYS A 48 -4.43 11.46 -8.04
CA LYS A 48 -3.42 11.96 -8.99
C LYS A 48 -2.69 13.23 -8.55
N GLU A 49 -3.24 14.01 -7.63
CA GLU A 49 -2.61 15.24 -7.13
C GLU A 49 -1.62 14.94 -6.01
N ARG A 50 -1.90 13.93 -5.18
CA ARG A 50 -1.09 13.58 -4.00
C ARG A 50 -0.18 12.38 -4.21
N LEU A 51 -0.63 11.38 -4.98
CA LEU A 51 0.05 10.11 -5.26
C LEU A 51 -0.01 9.76 -6.76
N PRO A 52 0.47 10.64 -7.67
CA PRO A 52 0.38 10.44 -9.13
C PRO A 52 1.01 9.14 -9.63
N TRP A 53 2.03 8.63 -8.95
CA TRP A 53 2.77 7.43 -9.37
C TRP A 53 2.15 6.11 -8.89
N ARG A 54 1.12 6.14 -8.04
CA ARG A 54 0.46 4.95 -7.47
C ARG A 54 -0.87 4.61 -8.13
N VAL A 55 -1.18 5.22 -9.26
CA VAL A 55 -2.45 5.07 -10.00
C VAL A 55 -2.51 3.70 -10.68
N PHE A 56 -2.84 2.68 -9.92
CA PHE A 56 -2.78 1.28 -10.34
C PHE A 56 -3.96 0.82 -11.24
N TYR A 57 -5.00 1.63 -11.36
CA TYR A 57 -6.26 1.25 -12.03
C TYR A 57 -6.41 1.81 -13.46
N GLU A 58 -5.46 2.61 -13.95
CA GLU A 58 -5.57 3.24 -15.29
C GLU A 58 -5.10 2.34 -16.43
N SER A 59 -4.09 1.51 -16.16
CA SER A 59 -3.46 0.62 -17.12
C SER A 59 -3.21 -0.75 -16.47
N PRO A 60 -3.26 -1.85 -17.25
CA PRO A 60 -2.85 -3.16 -16.76
C PRO A 60 -1.37 -3.16 -16.39
N SER A 61 -0.99 -4.13 -15.56
CA SER A 61 0.41 -4.37 -15.22
C SER A 61 1.18 -4.88 -16.43
N GLU A 62 2.50 -4.66 -16.44
CA GLU A 62 3.37 -5.00 -17.57
C GLU A 62 4.53 -5.90 -17.11
N GLY A 63 5.21 -6.54 -18.07
CA GLY A 63 6.36 -7.39 -17.82
C GLY A 63 6.03 -8.85 -17.46
N ALA A 64 7.04 -9.60 -17.03
CA ALA A 64 6.95 -11.04 -16.84
C ALA A 64 5.96 -11.47 -15.74
N ASN A 65 5.70 -10.60 -14.77
CA ASN A 65 4.78 -10.84 -13.65
C ASN A 65 3.47 -10.04 -13.78
N ALA A 66 3.11 -9.58 -14.98
CA ALA A 66 1.92 -8.74 -15.19
C ALA A 66 0.64 -9.38 -14.63
N GLU A 67 0.36 -10.64 -14.95
CA GLU A 67 -0.84 -11.34 -14.47
C GLU A 67 -0.90 -11.44 -12.94
N TRP A 68 0.25 -11.62 -12.30
CA TRP A 68 0.37 -11.66 -10.84
C TRP A 68 -0.03 -10.33 -10.21
N PHE A 69 0.51 -9.23 -10.73
CA PHE A 69 0.21 -7.90 -10.20
C PHE A 69 -1.19 -7.42 -10.57
N ASP A 70 -1.73 -7.82 -11.71
CA ASP A 70 -3.13 -7.58 -12.05
C ASP A 70 -4.05 -8.26 -11.03
N ALA A 71 -3.82 -9.54 -10.71
CA ALA A 71 -4.61 -10.25 -9.71
C ALA A 71 -4.51 -9.58 -8.33
N VAL A 72 -3.31 -9.16 -7.90
CA VAL A 72 -3.11 -8.44 -6.63
C VAL A 72 -3.85 -7.09 -6.63
N LYS A 73 -3.67 -6.27 -7.66
CA LYS A 73 -4.28 -4.92 -7.76
C LYS A 73 -5.80 -4.98 -7.88
N GLN A 74 -6.33 -6.02 -8.50
CA GLN A 74 -7.76 -6.27 -8.64
C GLN A 74 -8.41 -6.83 -7.38
N GLY A 75 -7.63 -7.34 -6.42
CA GLY A 75 -8.13 -8.00 -5.22
C GLY A 75 -8.62 -9.43 -5.48
N ASP A 76 -8.10 -10.08 -6.53
CA ASP A 76 -8.42 -11.48 -6.87
C ASP A 76 -7.59 -12.44 -6.03
N LEU A 77 -8.00 -12.59 -4.77
CA LEU A 77 -7.32 -13.43 -3.80
C LEU A 77 -7.29 -14.91 -4.21
N ASP A 78 -8.32 -15.40 -4.89
CA ASP A 78 -8.39 -16.80 -5.31
C ASP A 78 -7.43 -17.08 -6.46
N LYS A 79 -7.27 -16.14 -7.39
CA LYS A 79 -6.25 -16.22 -8.44
C LYS A 79 -4.84 -16.11 -7.85
N VAL A 80 -4.62 -15.19 -6.92
CA VAL A 80 -3.32 -15.06 -6.22
C VAL A 80 -2.95 -16.36 -5.50
N LYS A 81 -3.88 -16.99 -4.78
CA LYS A 81 -3.67 -18.31 -4.13
C LYS A 81 -3.32 -19.41 -5.12
N GLN A 82 -4.01 -19.44 -6.27
CA GLN A 82 -3.71 -20.38 -7.34
C GLN A 82 -2.28 -20.19 -7.85
N MET A 83 -1.90 -18.96 -8.20
CA MET A 83 -0.57 -18.67 -8.76
C MET A 83 0.55 -19.03 -7.79
N VAL A 84 0.39 -18.76 -6.49
CA VAL A 84 1.36 -19.20 -5.46
C VAL A 84 1.46 -20.72 -5.42
N THR A 85 0.35 -21.45 -5.52
CA THR A 85 0.36 -22.93 -5.60
C THR A 85 1.08 -23.44 -6.84
N GLU A 86 1.03 -22.68 -7.94
CA GLU A 86 1.72 -22.95 -9.20
C GLU A 86 3.19 -22.51 -9.22
N GLY A 87 3.70 -21.96 -8.11
CA GLY A 87 5.11 -21.61 -7.93
C GLY A 87 5.45 -20.15 -8.26
N GLN A 88 4.46 -19.25 -8.30
CA GLN A 88 4.70 -17.82 -8.40
C GLN A 88 5.60 -17.34 -7.25
N ASP A 89 6.64 -16.58 -7.60
CA ASP A 89 7.51 -15.92 -6.63
C ASP A 89 6.72 -14.79 -5.92
N ILE A 90 6.57 -14.92 -4.60
CA ILE A 90 5.87 -13.95 -3.74
C ILE A 90 6.64 -12.62 -3.66
N GLU A 91 7.97 -12.68 -3.75
CA GLU A 91 8.87 -11.52 -3.69
C GLU A 91 9.18 -10.95 -5.08
N ALA A 92 8.47 -11.42 -6.11
CA ALA A 92 8.48 -10.78 -7.41
C ALA A 92 8.19 -9.28 -7.27
N LYS A 93 8.85 -8.49 -8.11
CA LYS A 93 8.71 -7.03 -8.15
C LYS A 93 7.91 -6.60 -9.37
N ASP A 94 7.08 -5.59 -9.18
CA ASP A 94 6.29 -4.97 -10.24
C ASP A 94 7.16 -4.02 -11.06
N THR A 95 8.08 -4.60 -11.85
CA THR A 95 9.09 -3.86 -12.62
C THR A 95 8.52 -3.01 -13.75
N GLY A 96 7.26 -3.24 -14.13
CA GLY A 96 6.52 -2.36 -15.02
C GLY A 96 5.97 -1.10 -14.32
N SER A 97 6.18 -0.97 -13.01
CA SER A 97 5.67 0.12 -12.18
C SER A 97 6.72 0.55 -11.14
N LEU A 98 6.41 0.44 -9.85
CA LEU A 98 7.23 0.96 -8.74
C LEU A 98 8.25 -0.04 -8.18
N ASP A 99 8.52 -1.18 -8.84
CA ASP A 99 9.34 -2.27 -8.25
C ASP A 99 8.79 -2.82 -6.91
N GLN A 100 7.51 -2.56 -6.63
CA GLN A 100 6.86 -2.97 -5.38
C GLN A 100 6.48 -4.45 -5.40
N THR A 101 6.52 -5.11 -4.24
CA THR A 101 6.05 -6.50 -4.08
C THR A 101 4.53 -6.58 -3.97
N ALA A 102 3.98 -7.80 -4.06
CA ALA A 102 2.55 -8.03 -3.88
C ALA A 102 2.04 -7.54 -2.51
N LEU A 103 2.83 -7.74 -1.45
CA LEU A 103 2.45 -7.31 -0.11
C LEU A 103 2.41 -5.78 0.01
N GLY A 104 3.35 -5.07 -0.61
CA GLY A 104 3.31 -3.61 -0.66
C GLY A 104 2.06 -3.07 -1.38
N TRP A 105 1.72 -3.65 -2.54
CA TRP A 105 0.49 -3.29 -3.26
C TRP A 105 -0.76 -3.60 -2.44
N ALA A 106 -0.88 -4.81 -1.88
CA ALA A 106 -2.02 -5.19 -1.05
C ALA A 106 -2.17 -4.28 0.18
N ALA A 107 -1.04 -3.91 0.81
CA ALA A 107 -1.04 -3.01 1.96
C ALA A 107 -1.47 -1.59 1.60
N PHE A 108 -0.98 -1.05 0.49
CA PHE A 108 -1.41 0.25 -0.03
C PHE A 108 -2.90 0.26 -0.41
N ILE A 109 -3.36 -0.77 -1.13
CA ILE A 109 -4.77 -0.91 -1.55
C ILE A 109 -5.70 -1.10 -0.35
N GLY A 110 -5.19 -1.72 0.72
CA GLY A 110 -5.95 -1.96 1.94
C GLY A 110 -6.78 -3.24 1.90
N ASP A 111 -6.43 -4.21 1.05
CA ASP A 111 -7.10 -5.52 1.01
C ASP A 111 -6.59 -6.41 2.15
N GLU A 112 -7.29 -6.35 3.29
CA GLU A 112 -6.91 -7.08 4.51
C GLU A 112 -6.75 -8.59 4.29
N ALA A 113 -7.62 -9.20 3.46
CA ALA A 113 -7.57 -10.63 3.21
C ALA A 113 -6.36 -11.03 2.34
N MET A 114 -6.00 -10.18 1.38
CA MET A 114 -4.78 -10.36 0.57
C MET A 114 -3.52 -10.17 1.44
N VAL A 115 -3.50 -9.16 2.30
CA VAL A 115 -2.41 -8.93 3.25
C VAL A 115 -2.23 -10.13 4.18
N ASP A 116 -3.31 -10.64 4.77
CA ASP A 116 -3.28 -11.81 5.65
C ASP A 116 -2.73 -13.05 4.94
N TYR A 117 -3.17 -13.27 3.70
CA TYR A 117 -2.66 -14.38 2.91
C TYR A 117 -1.17 -14.22 2.62
N LEU A 118 -0.72 -13.09 2.10
CA LEU A 118 0.69 -12.88 1.74
C LEU A 118 1.62 -12.98 2.96
N ILE A 119 1.22 -12.44 4.11
CA ILE A 119 1.96 -12.61 5.38
C ILE A 119 2.01 -14.09 5.79
N SER A 120 0.91 -14.83 5.64
CA SER A 120 0.90 -16.29 5.93
C SER A 120 1.85 -17.09 5.03
N GLN A 121 2.23 -16.54 3.88
CA GLN A 121 3.22 -17.12 2.98
C GLN A 121 4.65 -16.57 3.23
N ASN A 122 4.87 -15.90 4.36
CA ASN A 122 6.14 -15.28 4.77
C ASN A 122 6.62 -14.15 3.84
N ALA A 123 5.69 -13.39 3.24
CA ALA A 123 6.06 -12.20 2.47
C ALA A 123 6.87 -11.21 3.33
N ASN A 124 7.89 -10.59 2.73
CA ASN A 124 8.83 -9.72 3.44
C ASN A 124 8.19 -8.38 3.84
N LEU A 125 8.11 -8.12 5.16
CA LEU A 125 7.60 -6.85 5.70
C LEU A 125 8.52 -5.65 5.42
N TRP A 126 9.80 -5.89 5.12
CA TRP A 126 10.81 -4.87 4.77
C TRP A 126 10.95 -4.64 3.27
N ALA A 127 9.99 -5.11 2.46
CA ALA A 127 9.99 -4.84 1.03
C ALA A 127 9.91 -3.33 0.74
N THR A 128 10.74 -2.87 -0.19
CA THR A 128 10.82 -1.47 -0.63
C THR A 128 10.25 -1.29 -2.03
N ASP A 129 10.06 -0.05 -2.43
CA ASP A 129 9.69 0.31 -3.81
C ASP A 129 10.47 1.55 -4.28
N THR A 130 10.37 1.89 -5.56
CA THR A 130 11.00 3.10 -6.16
C THR A 130 10.14 4.36 -6.00
N GLY A 131 8.94 4.23 -5.46
CA GLY A 131 7.98 5.29 -5.17
C GLY A 131 8.02 5.73 -3.71
N ASP A 132 9.22 5.77 -3.14
CA ASP A 132 9.49 6.24 -1.79
C ASP A 132 8.83 5.38 -0.69
N VAL A 133 9.08 4.06 -0.71
CA VAL A 133 8.70 3.12 0.36
C VAL A 133 9.92 2.37 0.87
N TYR A 134 10.19 2.48 2.17
CA TYR A 134 11.28 1.76 2.83
C TYR A 134 10.84 0.46 3.53
N ASN A 135 9.54 0.26 3.76
CA ASN A 135 8.94 -1.00 4.22
C ASN A 135 7.42 -1.00 4.01
N VAL A 136 6.80 -2.16 4.19
CA VAL A 136 5.35 -2.35 3.97
C VAL A 136 4.48 -1.48 4.89
N LEU A 137 5.00 -1.05 6.05
CA LEU A 137 4.26 -0.12 6.92
C LEU A 137 4.08 1.25 6.24
N LYS A 138 5.09 1.78 5.55
CA LYS A 138 4.94 3.02 4.77
C LYS A 138 3.91 2.84 3.64
N SER A 139 3.91 1.71 2.92
CA SER A 139 2.84 1.42 1.93
C SER A 139 1.45 1.45 2.55
N ALA A 140 1.26 0.81 3.71
CA ALA A 140 -0.01 0.80 4.43
C ALA A 140 -0.45 2.21 4.87
N VAL A 141 0.50 3.05 5.31
CA VAL A 141 0.25 4.43 5.76
C VAL A 141 -0.10 5.36 4.59
N LEU A 142 0.50 5.16 3.41
CA LEU A 142 0.10 5.84 2.17
C LEU A 142 -1.33 5.44 1.76
N GLY A 143 -1.72 4.21 2.09
CA GLY A 143 -3.07 3.69 1.91
C GLY A 143 -4.11 4.31 2.85
N ASN A 144 -5.37 3.86 2.78
CA ASN A 144 -6.48 4.39 3.59
C ASN A 144 -7.17 3.36 4.50
N ASN A 145 -6.51 2.22 4.78
CA ASN A 145 -7.05 1.20 5.68
C ASN A 145 -6.22 1.10 6.97
N VAL A 146 -6.75 1.68 8.05
CA VAL A 146 -6.10 1.67 9.38
C VAL A 146 -5.91 0.27 9.96
N ASN A 147 -6.73 -0.72 9.58
CA ASN A 147 -6.57 -2.10 10.09
C ASN A 147 -5.31 -2.75 9.53
N VAL A 148 -4.98 -2.49 8.25
CA VAL A 148 -3.71 -2.93 7.66
C VAL A 148 -2.54 -2.25 8.38
N VAL A 149 -2.61 -0.93 8.60
CA VAL A 149 -1.57 -0.20 9.36
C VAL A 149 -1.38 -0.80 10.75
N LYS A 150 -2.47 -1.05 11.48
CA LYS A 150 -2.44 -1.68 12.80
C LYS A 150 -1.75 -3.05 12.77
N LYS A 151 -2.12 -3.88 11.80
CA LYS A 151 -1.58 -5.24 11.63
C LYS A 151 -0.09 -5.22 11.35
N ILE A 152 0.35 -4.47 10.33
CA ILE A 152 1.76 -4.38 9.94
C ILE A 152 2.59 -3.74 11.07
N HIS A 153 2.11 -2.63 11.64
CA HIS A 153 2.78 -1.99 12.77
C HIS A 153 2.94 -2.94 13.95
N HIS A 154 1.91 -3.72 14.30
CA HIS A 154 2.00 -4.67 15.41
C HIS A 154 3.07 -5.75 15.18
N LEU A 155 3.17 -6.26 13.95
CA LEU A 155 4.19 -7.26 13.58
C LEU A 155 5.61 -6.68 13.66
N MET A 156 5.78 -5.39 13.36
CA MET A 156 7.08 -4.71 13.31
C MET A 156 7.38 -3.85 14.55
N LYS A 157 6.53 -3.90 15.59
CA LYS A 157 6.50 -2.91 16.69
C LYS A 157 7.80 -2.75 17.47
N ASN A 158 8.67 -3.77 17.47
CA ASN A 158 9.96 -3.74 18.16
C ASN A 158 11.11 -3.26 17.26
N GLU A 159 10.85 -3.11 15.96
CA GLU A 159 11.85 -2.80 14.94
C GLU A 159 11.61 -1.42 14.30
N VAL A 160 10.43 -0.82 14.53
CA VAL A 160 10.05 0.48 13.98
C VAL A 160 9.88 1.50 15.10
N ASP A 161 10.57 2.62 14.97
CA ASP A 161 10.32 3.83 15.74
C ASP A 161 9.49 4.80 14.89
N LEU A 162 8.27 5.09 15.33
CA LEU A 162 7.33 5.98 14.63
C LEU A 162 7.83 7.44 14.52
N ASN A 163 8.85 7.81 15.30
CA ASN A 163 9.44 9.14 15.35
C ASN A 163 10.82 9.22 14.67
N ASN A 164 11.27 8.14 14.02
CA ASN A 164 12.57 8.12 13.35
C ASN A 164 12.54 8.97 12.07
N GLN A 165 13.40 9.98 12.01
CA GLN A 165 13.54 10.91 10.88
C GLN A 165 14.82 10.65 10.07
N GLN A 166 15.50 9.53 10.29
CA GLN A 166 16.72 9.14 9.56
C GLN A 166 16.45 8.12 8.44
N ILE A 167 15.23 7.57 8.37
CA ILE A 167 14.84 6.61 7.35
C ILE A 167 14.57 7.33 6.03
N GLU A 168 13.79 8.42 6.12
CA GLU A 168 13.47 9.28 4.99
C GLU A 168 14.58 10.29 4.74
N SER A 169 14.86 10.55 3.46
CA SER A 169 15.90 11.51 3.08
C SER A 169 15.58 12.95 3.51
N ASP A 170 14.30 13.30 3.61
CA ASP A 170 13.82 14.60 4.06
C ASP A 170 13.30 14.58 5.51
N GLY A 171 13.44 13.46 6.21
CA GLY A 171 13.05 13.29 7.60
C GLY A 171 11.55 13.30 7.86
N GLU A 172 10.72 12.99 6.86
CA GLU A 172 9.30 12.73 7.07
C GLU A 172 9.05 11.58 8.06
N THR A 173 8.01 11.75 8.88
CA THR A 173 7.50 10.71 9.79
C THR A 173 6.19 10.14 9.26
N LEU A 174 5.80 8.94 9.72
CA LEU A 174 4.54 8.31 9.27
C LEU A 174 3.30 9.16 9.59
N VAL A 175 3.30 9.97 10.65
CA VAL A 175 2.18 10.87 10.96
C VAL A 175 2.08 12.03 9.96
N MET A 176 3.21 12.55 9.47
CA MET A 176 3.23 13.57 8.41
C MET A 176 2.68 13.00 7.10
N ILE A 177 3.14 11.81 6.71
CA ILE A 177 2.71 11.11 5.49
C ILE A 177 1.20 10.82 5.54
N ALA A 178 0.70 10.34 6.68
CA ALA A 178 -0.73 10.09 6.88
C ALA A 178 -1.55 11.38 6.79
N ALA A 179 -1.08 12.47 7.43
CA ALA A 179 -1.76 13.76 7.41
C ALA A 179 -1.81 14.37 6.01
N SER A 180 -0.70 14.37 5.26
CA SER A 180 -0.63 14.90 3.90
C SER A 180 -1.57 14.17 2.94
N ASN A 181 -1.79 12.86 3.16
CA ASN A 181 -2.67 12.01 2.38
C ASN A 181 -4.11 11.91 2.94
N ASN A 182 -4.48 12.74 3.92
CA ASN A 182 -5.82 12.76 4.54
C ASN A 182 -6.26 11.41 5.16
N ARG A 183 -5.31 10.65 5.74
CA ARG A 183 -5.56 9.34 6.34
C ARG A 183 -5.93 9.49 7.82
N MET A 184 -7.09 10.09 8.08
CA MET A 184 -7.54 10.49 9.43
C MET A 184 -7.43 9.37 10.48
N GLU A 185 -7.95 8.18 10.19
CA GLU A 185 -7.90 7.07 11.15
C GLU A 185 -6.49 6.53 11.36
N THR A 186 -5.63 6.60 10.34
CA THR A 186 -4.20 6.29 10.45
C THR A 186 -3.49 7.29 11.35
N VAL A 187 -3.74 8.60 11.19
CA VAL A 187 -3.18 9.65 12.08
C VAL A 187 -3.59 9.38 13.54
N LYS A 188 -4.90 9.18 13.80
CA LYS A 188 -5.41 8.85 15.14
C LYS A 188 -4.70 7.64 15.75
N TYR A 189 -4.54 6.57 14.95
CA TYR A 189 -3.84 5.38 15.42
C TYR A 189 -2.37 5.66 15.74
N LEU A 190 -1.62 6.28 14.84
CA LEU A 190 -0.19 6.58 15.06
C LEU A 190 0.03 7.42 16.32
N LEU A 191 -0.80 8.46 16.54
CA LEU A 191 -0.76 9.26 17.76
C LEU A 191 -1.05 8.43 19.01
N SER A 192 -2.03 7.52 18.96
CA SER A 192 -2.32 6.59 20.07
C SER A 192 -1.17 5.63 20.38
N GLN A 193 -0.25 5.44 19.44
CA GLN A 193 0.96 4.62 19.60
C GLN A 193 2.20 5.45 19.98
N GLY A 194 2.05 6.75 20.25
CA GLY A 194 3.15 7.61 20.69
C GLY A 194 3.92 8.31 19.56
N ALA A 195 3.37 8.38 18.35
CA ALA A 195 3.91 9.27 17.33
C ALA A 195 3.80 10.73 17.78
N ASP A 196 4.87 11.50 17.61
CA ASP A 196 5.00 12.90 17.98
C ASP A 196 4.41 13.78 16.86
N ILE A 197 3.28 14.41 17.19
CA ILE A 197 2.51 15.26 16.28
C ILE A 197 3.26 16.52 15.83
N ASN A 198 4.28 16.96 16.58
CA ASN A 198 4.96 18.24 16.41
C ASN A 198 6.34 18.13 15.75
N ARG A 199 6.71 16.95 15.26
CA ARG A 199 7.90 16.83 14.39
C ARG A 199 7.71 17.64 13.12
N SER A 200 8.84 18.09 12.58
CA SER A 200 8.96 18.68 11.25
C SER A 200 10.03 17.93 10.45
N THR A 201 9.88 17.89 9.12
CA THR A 201 10.91 17.41 8.20
C THR A 201 12.28 18.02 8.50
N THR A 202 13.33 17.30 8.16
CA THR A 202 14.71 17.65 8.50
C THR A 202 15.55 18.07 7.28
N THR A 203 14.97 18.06 6.07
CA THR A 203 15.65 18.59 4.88
C THR A 203 16.01 20.06 5.06
N ASP A 204 17.24 20.41 4.69
CA ASP A 204 17.74 21.79 4.65
C ASP A 204 17.60 22.42 3.25
N ASP A 205 17.19 21.64 2.24
CA ASP A 205 16.94 22.14 0.90
C ASP A 205 15.62 22.91 0.85
N VAL A 206 15.75 24.24 0.95
CA VAL A 206 14.66 25.22 0.89
C VAL A 206 13.82 25.15 -0.40
N THR A 207 14.29 24.45 -1.44
CA THR A 207 13.56 24.29 -2.70
C THR A 207 12.63 23.09 -2.70
N MET A 208 12.80 22.14 -1.76
CA MET A 208 11.97 20.95 -1.67
C MET A 208 10.56 21.28 -1.16
N PHE A 209 9.56 20.59 -1.70
CA PHE A 209 8.18 20.71 -1.24
C PHE A 209 8.02 20.36 0.25
N SER A 210 8.86 19.43 0.73
CA SER A 210 8.91 18.95 2.10
C SER A 210 9.72 19.85 3.03
N TYR A 211 10.30 20.96 2.58
CA TYR A 211 11.00 21.90 3.45
C TYR A 211 10.10 22.50 4.55
N ASP A 212 10.55 22.41 5.81
CA ASP A 212 9.86 22.90 7.02
C ASP A 212 8.41 22.41 7.17
N GLN A 213 8.14 21.13 6.92
CA GLN A 213 6.79 20.57 6.97
C GLN A 213 6.55 19.72 8.21
N SER A 214 5.42 19.92 8.88
CA SER A 214 4.87 19.08 9.94
C SER A 214 3.54 18.46 9.46
N ALA A 215 2.96 17.57 10.26
CA ALA A 215 1.62 17.04 9.97
C ALA A 215 0.58 18.16 9.77
N LEU A 216 0.63 19.22 10.60
CA LEU A 216 -0.30 20.35 10.48
C LEU A 216 -0.05 21.16 9.20
N THR A 217 1.21 21.51 8.89
CA THR A 217 1.48 22.34 7.71
C THR A 217 1.18 21.61 6.41
N TYR A 218 1.35 20.28 6.36
CA TYR A 218 0.87 19.49 5.22
C TYR A 218 -0.66 19.51 5.09
N ALA A 219 -1.39 19.32 6.18
CA ALA A 219 -2.85 19.42 6.17
C ALA A 219 -3.34 20.82 5.74
N CYS A 220 -2.62 21.89 6.11
CA CYS A 220 -2.86 23.26 5.66
C CYS A 220 -2.62 23.40 4.16
N LYS A 221 -1.45 22.98 3.67
CA LYS A 221 -1.04 23.10 2.26
C LYS A 221 -1.96 22.34 1.30
N ASN A 222 -2.47 21.20 1.74
CA ASN A 222 -3.39 20.35 0.96
C ASN A 222 -4.86 20.70 1.19
N ASN A 223 -5.17 21.78 1.92
CA ASN A 223 -6.53 22.25 2.20
C ASN A 223 -7.46 21.16 2.79
N LEU A 224 -7.00 20.50 3.86
CA LEU A 224 -7.71 19.42 4.55
C LEU A 224 -8.32 19.91 5.89
N PRO A 225 -9.49 20.58 5.90
CA PRO A 225 -9.97 21.29 7.08
C PRO A 225 -10.28 20.38 8.28
N GLU A 226 -10.84 19.19 8.06
CA GLU A 226 -11.10 18.24 9.15
C GLU A 226 -9.79 17.73 9.77
N MET A 227 -8.77 17.48 8.94
CA MET A 227 -7.44 17.07 9.40
C MET A 227 -6.74 18.21 10.16
N GLN A 228 -6.78 19.44 9.65
CA GLN A 228 -6.25 20.62 10.33
C GLN A 228 -6.89 20.78 11.72
N LYS A 229 -8.22 20.74 11.78
CA LYS A 229 -8.95 20.84 13.04
C LYS A 229 -8.56 19.74 14.00
N PHE A 230 -8.53 18.49 13.55
CA PHE A 230 -8.15 17.36 14.39
C PHE A 230 -6.73 17.51 14.95
N LEU A 231 -5.76 17.88 14.10
CA LEU A 231 -4.38 18.06 14.52
C LEU A 231 -4.25 19.20 15.56
N ILE A 232 -4.89 20.34 15.31
CA ILE A 232 -4.92 21.49 16.23
C ILE A 232 -5.55 21.11 17.58
N ASP A 233 -6.69 20.42 17.57
CA ASP A 233 -7.37 19.95 18.78
C ASP A 233 -6.49 18.97 19.59
N ASN A 234 -5.53 18.30 18.95
CA ASN A 234 -4.56 17.40 19.58
C ASN A 234 -3.19 18.05 19.82
N GLY A 235 -3.12 19.39 19.82
CA GLY A 235 -1.92 20.13 20.22
C GLY A 235 -0.84 20.25 19.13
N ALA A 236 -1.19 20.05 17.87
CA ALA A 236 -0.28 20.35 16.76
C ALA A 236 -0.06 21.87 16.67
N LEU A 237 1.20 22.25 16.51
CA LEU A 237 1.63 23.63 16.27
C LEU A 237 2.25 23.74 14.88
N ASN A 238 2.02 24.87 14.22
CA ASN A 238 2.77 25.21 13.04
C ASN A 238 4.22 25.46 13.46
N HIS A 239 5.12 24.57 13.06
CA HIS A 239 6.53 24.62 13.45
C HIS A 239 7.20 25.98 13.14
N ARG A 240 6.74 26.68 12.09
CA ARG A 240 7.31 27.98 11.69
C ARG A 240 6.84 29.14 12.57
N THR A 241 5.62 29.09 13.09
CA THR A 241 4.98 30.22 13.82
C THR A 241 4.77 29.94 15.30
N GLY A 242 4.86 28.68 15.72
CA GLY A 242 4.55 28.22 17.08
C GLY A 242 3.07 28.29 17.44
N LYS A 243 2.18 28.54 16.47
CA LYS A 243 0.74 28.74 16.71
C LYS A 243 -0.08 27.51 16.32
N PRO A 244 -1.23 27.27 16.97
CA PRO A 244 -2.18 26.22 16.60
C PRO A 244 -3.06 26.65 15.40
N SER A 245 -2.43 27.06 14.29
CA SER A 245 -3.09 27.60 13.10
C SER A 245 -2.28 27.31 11.84
N CYS A 246 -2.93 27.39 10.67
CA CYS A 246 -2.21 27.39 9.40
C CYS A 246 -1.40 28.70 9.18
N ASP A 247 -1.84 29.79 9.82
CA ASP A 247 -1.21 31.12 9.79
C ASP A 247 0.02 31.28 10.69
#